data_AF-A0A4D6LZ42-F1
#
_entry.id   AF-A0A4D6LZ42-F1
#
_cell.length_a   1.000
_cell.length_b   1.000
_cell.length_c   1.000
_cell.angle_alpha   90.00
_cell.angle_beta   90.00
_cell.angle_gamma   90.00
#
_symmetry.space_group_name_H-M   'P 1'
#
loop_
_entity.id
_entity.type
_entity.pdbx_description
1 polymer ?
#
loop_
_entity_poly.entity_id
_entity_poly.type
_entity_poly.pdbx_seq_one_letter_code
_entity_poly.pdbx_strand_id
1 'polypeptide(L)'
;MLNKDGKAPDVFIMMQIIRCYCHAGDIDLALQTFETHINEGRPIAAELFVTLAEGAMTGYTEKGMQIAQDILVRMNERNYFVNSKLGSELLLVAAGEKTGGYTTANYIWDMMRVRKINPSFPAVEAYYQGLKDREIPEDDPRLLMVSKTYDRMNRFGNRPT
;
A
#
# COMPACT_ATOMS: atom_id res chain seq x y z
N MET A 1 27.53 -8.51 13.47
CA MET A 1 26.50 -8.26 12.44
C MET A 1 26.64 -9.37 11.42
N LEU A 2 25.55 -10.04 11.06
CA LEU A 2 25.47 -11.32 10.32
C LEU A 2 26.54 -11.51 9.23
N ASN A 3 26.83 -10.47 8.45
CA ASN A 3 27.83 -10.51 7.38
C ASN A 3 29.26 -10.84 7.88
N LYS A 4 29.63 -10.42 9.11
CA LYS A 4 30.92 -10.76 9.74
C LYS A 4 31.05 -12.26 10.02
N ASP A 5 29.92 -12.95 10.15
CA ASP A 5 29.84 -14.39 10.38
C ASP A 5 29.56 -15.16 9.08
N GLY A 6 29.67 -14.51 7.91
CA GLY A 6 29.34 -15.09 6.61
C GLY A 6 27.85 -15.39 6.42
N LYS A 7 26.98 -14.82 7.26
CA LYS A 7 25.53 -15.01 7.21
C LYS A 7 24.85 -13.81 6.56
N ALA A 8 23.72 -14.08 5.92
CA ALA A 8 22.95 -13.07 5.23
C ALA A 8 21.54 -12.96 5.88
N PRO A 9 20.97 -11.74 6.01
CA PRO A 9 19.59 -11.59 6.46
C PRO A 9 18.61 -12.38 5.58
N ASP A 10 17.67 -13.09 6.20
CA ASP A 10 16.53 -13.66 5.50
C ASP A 10 15.49 -12.58 5.13
N VAL A 11 14.42 -12.98 4.45
CA VAL A 11 13.38 -12.05 3.99
C VAL A 11 12.65 -11.36 5.16
N PHE A 12 12.50 -12.01 6.31
CA PHE A 12 11.81 -11.44 7.47
C PHE A 12 12.67 -10.38 8.15
N ILE A 13 13.96 -10.67 8.33
CA ILE A 13 14.94 -9.69 8.83
C ILE A 13 15.02 -8.51 7.85
N MET A 14 15.02 -8.77 6.55
CA MET A 14 15.06 -7.73 5.54
C MET A 14 13.84 -6.79 5.63
N MET A 15 12.63 -7.34 5.81
CA MET A 15 11.43 -6.53 6.05
C MET A 15 11.58 -5.62 7.28
N GLN A 16 12.16 -6.12 8.39
CA GLN A 16 12.37 -5.30 9.58
C GLN A 16 13.37 -4.17 9.34
N ILE A 17 14.47 -4.45 8.63
CA ILE A 17 15.47 -3.43 8.27
C ILE A 17 14.82 -2.31 7.44
N ILE A 18 14.04 -2.68 6.42
CA ILE A 18 13.31 -1.72 5.57
C ILE A 18 12.35 -0.87 6.41
N ARG A 19 11.55 -1.49 7.31
CA ARG A 19 10.66 -0.73 8.21
C ARG A 19 11.41 0.26 9.06
N CYS A 20 12.54 -0.14 9.65
CA CYS A 20 13.35 0.74 10.48
C CYS A 20 13.83 1.97 9.69
N TYR A 21 14.30 1.78 8.45
CA TYR A 21 14.70 2.90 7.59
C TYR A 21 13.53 3.81 7.25
N CYS A 22 12.37 3.26 6.86
CA CYS A 22 11.17 4.04 6.61
C CYS A 22 10.73 4.86 7.84
N HIS A 23 10.70 4.25 9.03
CA HIS A 23 10.33 4.94 10.27
C HIS A 23 11.34 5.99 10.70
N ALA A 24 12.62 5.82 10.37
CA ALA A 24 13.66 6.83 10.58
C ALA A 24 13.58 7.99 9.56
N GLY A 25 12.69 7.91 8.56
CA GLY A 25 12.60 8.87 7.46
C GLY A 25 13.67 8.67 6.38
N ASP A 26 14.51 7.64 6.48
CA ASP A 26 15.57 7.33 5.52
C ASP A 26 15.04 6.41 4.41
N ILE A 27 14.12 6.95 3.61
CA ILE A 27 13.46 6.20 2.54
C ILE A 27 14.42 5.77 1.43
N ASP A 28 15.51 6.53 1.22
CA ASP A 28 16.53 6.19 0.23
C ASP A 28 17.27 4.93 0.61
N LEU A 29 17.66 4.81 1.89
CA LEU A 29 18.32 3.61 2.38
C LEU A 29 17.35 2.41 2.46
N ALA A 30 16.07 2.65 2.74
CA ALA A 30 15.02 1.63 2.65
C ALA A 30 14.91 1.07 1.21
N LEU A 31 14.84 1.95 0.21
CA LEU A 31 14.78 1.58 -1.20
C LEU A 31 16.07 0.87 -1.65
N GLN A 32 17.25 1.39 -1.30
CA GLN A 32 18.52 0.75 -1.64
C GLN A 32 18.62 -0.66 -1.06
N THR A 33 18.19 -0.84 0.19
CA THR A 33 18.17 -2.13 0.88
C THR A 33 17.25 -3.12 0.16
N PHE A 34 16.07 -2.67 -0.24
CA PHE A 34 15.12 -3.44 -1.03
C PHE A 34 15.70 -3.85 -2.41
N GLU A 35 16.27 -2.89 -3.16
CA GLU A 35 16.87 -3.18 -4.47
C GLU A 35 18.00 -4.19 -4.36
N THR A 36 18.86 -4.04 -3.35
CA THR A 36 19.98 -4.95 -3.11
C THR A 36 19.47 -6.37 -2.87
N HIS A 37 18.47 -6.55 -2.00
CA HIS A 37 17.88 -7.87 -1.73
C HIS A 37 17.31 -8.53 -2.98
N ILE A 38 16.62 -7.74 -3.82
CA ILE A 38 16.02 -8.25 -5.06
C ILE A 38 17.08 -8.59 -6.11
N ASN A 39 18.08 -7.73 -6.29
CA ASN A 39 19.12 -7.90 -7.32
C ASN A 39 20.07 -9.06 -7.01
N GLU A 40 20.23 -9.42 -5.74
CA GLU A 40 20.98 -10.61 -5.32
C GLU A 40 20.20 -11.93 -5.55
N GLY A 41 18.98 -11.89 -6.10
CA GLY A 41 18.19 -13.08 -6.39
C GLY A 41 17.75 -13.84 -5.15
N ARG A 42 17.71 -13.18 -3.99
CA ARG A 42 17.28 -13.77 -2.73
C ARG A 42 15.78 -14.10 -2.75
N PRO A 43 15.28 -14.94 -1.83
CA PRO A 43 13.84 -15.20 -1.71
C PRO A 43 13.05 -13.90 -1.50
N ILE A 44 12.00 -13.70 -2.30
CA ILE A 44 11.11 -12.53 -2.26
C ILE A 44 9.69 -13.00 -1.95
N ALA A 45 8.98 -12.23 -1.12
CA ALA A 45 7.56 -12.40 -0.82
C ALA A 45 6.79 -11.11 -1.15
N ALA A 46 5.47 -11.21 -1.34
CA ALA A 46 4.60 -10.05 -1.59
C ALA A 46 4.73 -9.00 -0.49
N GLU A 47 4.86 -9.46 0.76
CA GLU A 47 5.00 -8.65 1.96
C GLU A 47 6.26 -7.76 1.96
N LEU A 48 7.30 -8.13 1.19
CA LEU A 48 8.50 -7.30 1.06
C LEU A 48 8.20 -6.01 0.29
N PHE A 49 7.46 -6.11 -0.82
CA PHE A 49 7.01 -4.94 -1.59
C PHE A 49 6.07 -4.09 -0.76
N VAL A 50 5.08 -4.72 -0.12
CA VAL A 50 4.09 -4.03 0.72
C VAL A 50 4.78 -3.29 1.87
N THR A 51 5.79 -3.90 2.50
CA THR A 51 6.54 -3.28 3.60
C THR A 51 7.21 -1.97 3.17
N LEU A 52 7.87 -1.94 2.00
CA LEU A 52 8.48 -0.72 1.50
C LEU A 52 7.41 0.29 1.06
N ALA A 53 6.35 -0.13 0.36
CA ALA A 53 5.31 0.76 -0.10
C ALA A 53 4.57 1.44 1.08
N GLU A 54 4.18 0.67 2.09
CA GLU A 54 3.55 1.18 3.31
C GLU A 54 4.46 2.17 4.04
N GLY A 55 5.72 1.79 4.27
CA GLY A 55 6.70 2.64 4.93
C GLY A 55 6.99 3.93 4.16
N ALA A 56 7.05 3.85 2.83
CA ALA A 56 7.28 4.98 1.93
C ALA A 56 6.15 6.03 1.97
N MET A 57 4.92 5.62 2.24
CA MET A 57 3.77 6.52 2.40
C MET A 57 3.80 7.29 3.73
N THR A 58 4.71 6.97 4.65
CA THR A 58 4.84 7.68 5.93
C THR A 58 5.09 9.17 5.71
N GLY A 59 4.26 10.00 6.34
CA GLY A 59 4.35 11.45 6.24
C GLY A 59 3.87 12.04 4.90
N TYR A 60 3.36 11.21 3.98
CA TYR A 60 2.76 11.64 2.70
C TYR A 60 3.65 12.59 1.87
N THR A 61 4.96 12.37 1.88
CA THR A 61 5.88 13.14 1.04
C THR A 61 5.68 12.77 -0.44
N GLU A 62 5.84 13.72 -1.36
CA GLU A 62 5.70 13.47 -2.80
C GLU A 62 6.62 12.33 -3.26
N LYS A 63 7.89 12.37 -2.85
CA LYS A 63 8.87 11.31 -3.11
C LYS A 63 8.43 9.95 -2.57
N GLY A 64 7.93 9.92 -1.34
CA GLY A 64 7.47 8.69 -0.70
C GLY A 64 6.25 8.08 -1.38
N MET A 65 5.28 8.91 -1.76
CA MET A 65 4.09 8.48 -2.50
C MET A 65 4.46 7.93 -3.89
N GLN A 66 5.41 8.56 -4.59
CA GLN A 66 5.93 8.06 -5.87
C GLN A 66 6.62 6.70 -5.71
N ILE A 67 7.52 6.57 -4.73
CA ILE A 67 8.20 5.30 -4.44
C ILE A 67 7.18 4.20 -4.12
N ALA A 68 6.18 4.50 -3.29
CA ALA A 68 5.14 3.55 -2.95
C ALA A 68 4.38 3.06 -4.20
N GLN A 69 3.99 3.98 -5.08
CA GLN A 69 3.32 3.61 -6.32
C GLN A 69 4.21 2.75 -7.23
N ASP A 70 5.46 3.15 -7.45
CA ASP A 70 6.41 2.42 -8.30
C ASP A 70 6.68 1.01 -7.77
N ILE A 71 6.78 0.85 -6.45
CA ILE A 71 6.95 -0.46 -5.81
C ILE A 71 5.74 -1.36 -6.04
N LEU A 72 4.52 -0.82 -5.96
CA LEU A 72 3.29 -1.60 -6.20
C LEU A 72 3.12 -1.97 -7.68
N VAL A 73 3.53 -1.09 -8.61
CA VAL A 73 3.58 -1.41 -10.04
C VAL A 73 4.54 -2.58 -10.28
N ARG A 74 5.77 -2.49 -9.76
CA ARG A 74 6.78 -3.54 -9.89
C ARG A 74 6.35 -4.85 -9.23
N MET A 75 5.63 -4.79 -8.11
CA MET A 75 5.04 -5.96 -7.46
C MET A 75 4.09 -6.70 -8.42
N ASN A 76 3.18 -5.97 -9.08
CA ASN A 76 2.22 -6.55 -10.01
C ASN A 76 2.89 -7.06 -11.30
N GLU A 77 3.88 -6.35 -11.84
CA GLU A 77 4.70 -6.81 -12.99
C GLU A 77 5.43 -8.12 -12.71
N ARG A 78 5.84 -8.34 -11.46
CA ARG A 78 6.48 -9.58 -10.99
C ARG A 78 5.47 -10.65 -10.56
N ASN A 79 4.18 -10.46 -10.83
CA ASN A 79 3.09 -11.37 -10.48
C ASN A 79 2.92 -11.63 -8.97
N TYR A 80 3.30 -10.67 -8.13
CA TYR A 80 2.93 -10.65 -6.72
C TYR A 80 1.67 -9.81 -6.53
N PHE A 81 0.74 -10.29 -5.73
CA PHE A 81 -0.57 -9.65 -5.58
C PHE A 81 -0.95 -9.48 -4.12
N VAL A 82 -1.62 -8.38 -3.82
CA VAL A 82 -2.18 -8.14 -2.50
C VAL A 82 -3.32 -9.13 -2.23
N ASN A 83 -3.45 -9.57 -0.97
CA ASN A 83 -4.66 -10.22 -0.46
C ASN A 83 -5.60 -9.17 0.16
N SER A 84 -6.75 -9.58 0.69
CA SER A 84 -7.72 -8.66 1.33
C SER A 84 -7.08 -7.86 2.47
N LYS A 85 -6.25 -8.48 3.31
CA LYS A 85 -5.59 -7.81 4.44
C LYS A 85 -4.60 -6.75 3.95
N LEU A 86 -3.59 -7.15 3.17
CA LEU A 86 -2.52 -6.26 2.71
C LEU A 86 -3.07 -5.11 1.86
N GLY A 87 -4.04 -5.40 0.98
CA GLY A 87 -4.67 -4.38 0.15
C GLY A 87 -5.48 -3.39 0.98
N SER A 88 -6.16 -3.84 2.02
CA SER A 88 -6.91 -2.97 2.92
C SER A 88 -6.01 -2.06 3.74
N GLU A 89 -4.91 -2.59 4.30
CA GLU A 89 -3.93 -1.83 5.07
C GLU A 89 -3.28 -0.75 4.19
N LEU A 90 -2.83 -1.11 2.98
CA LEU A 90 -2.27 -0.15 2.02
C LEU A 90 -3.29 0.92 1.61
N LEU A 91 -4.53 0.52 1.31
CA LEU A 91 -5.57 1.47 0.90
C LEU A 91 -5.90 2.45 2.03
N LEU A 92 -5.98 1.96 3.26
CA LEU A 92 -6.24 2.78 4.43
C LEU A 92 -5.14 3.82 4.63
N VAL A 93 -3.87 3.42 4.52
CA VAL A 93 -2.73 4.35 4.61
C VAL A 93 -2.75 5.34 3.46
N ALA A 94 -2.85 4.87 2.22
CA ALA A 94 -2.82 5.74 1.03
C ALA A 94 -3.98 6.76 1.00
N ALA A 95 -5.16 6.39 1.50
CA ALA A 95 -6.31 7.29 1.62
C ALA A 95 -6.13 8.39 2.66
N GLY A 96 -5.12 8.30 3.53
CA GLY A 96 -4.77 9.36 4.47
C GLY A 96 -3.98 10.51 3.84
N GLU A 97 -3.49 10.37 2.60
CA GLU A 97 -2.92 11.49 1.85
C GLU A 97 -3.96 12.61 1.76
N LYS A 98 -3.59 13.88 1.95
CA LYS A 98 -4.50 15.03 1.78
C LYS A 98 -4.04 16.03 0.73
N THR A 99 -2.80 15.93 0.28
CA THR A 99 -2.13 16.95 -0.55
C THR A 99 -2.01 16.56 -2.02
N GLY A 100 -1.92 15.27 -2.35
CA GLY A 100 -1.76 14.81 -3.73
C GLY A 100 -3.07 14.39 -4.39
N GLY A 101 -2.97 13.57 -5.44
CA GLY A 101 -4.05 13.14 -6.34
C GLY A 101 -4.71 11.80 -5.99
N TYR A 102 -4.35 11.17 -4.85
CA TYR A 102 -4.74 9.79 -4.48
C TYR A 102 -4.32 8.79 -5.56
N THR A 103 -3.30 9.10 -6.35
CA THR A 103 -2.85 8.23 -7.43
C THR A 103 -2.51 6.83 -6.87
N THR A 104 -1.83 6.79 -5.72
CA THR A 104 -1.50 5.55 -5.02
C THR A 104 -2.74 4.84 -4.48
N ALA A 105 -3.67 5.54 -3.80
CA ALA A 105 -4.90 4.92 -3.30
C ALA A 105 -5.81 4.42 -4.43
N ASN A 106 -5.89 5.18 -5.52
CA ASN A 106 -6.60 4.80 -6.75
C ASN A 106 -6.02 3.53 -7.36
N TYR A 107 -4.69 3.46 -7.44
CA TYR A 107 -3.99 2.29 -7.94
C TYR A 107 -4.22 1.05 -7.06
N ILE A 108 -4.12 1.20 -5.73
CA ILE A 108 -4.38 0.10 -4.78
C ILE A 108 -5.82 -0.40 -4.92
N TRP A 109 -6.78 0.51 -5.00
CA TRP A 109 -8.18 0.15 -5.26
C TRP A 109 -8.31 -0.67 -6.54
N ASP A 110 -7.72 -0.22 -7.64
CA ASP A 110 -7.81 -0.89 -8.94
C ASP A 110 -7.15 -2.27 -8.92
N MET A 111 -6.00 -2.41 -8.25
CA MET A 111 -5.33 -3.72 -8.04
C MET A 111 -6.27 -4.72 -7.34
N MET A 112 -6.98 -4.29 -6.31
CA MET A 112 -7.93 -5.14 -5.59
C MET A 112 -9.15 -5.47 -6.46
N ARG A 113 -9.68 -4.49 -7.20
CA ARG A 113 -10.86 -4.64 -8.06
C ARG A 113 -10.64 -5.61 -9.21
N VAL A 114 -9.50 -5.51 -9.91
CA VAL A 114 -9.15 -6.41 -11.02
C VAL A 114 -9.16 -7.88 -10.55
N ARG A 115 -8.82 -8.12 -9.28
CA ARG A 115 -8.79 -9.45 -8.68
C ARG A 115 -10.04 -9.82 -7.89
N LYS A 116 -11.09 -8.99 -7.92
CA LYS A 116 -12.33 -9.19 -7.17
C LYS A 116 -12.11 -9.35 -5.66
N ILE A 117 -11.10 -8.67 -5.12
CA ILE A 117 -10.80 -8.65 -3.69
C ILE A 117 -11.63 -7.56 -3.03
N ASN A 118 -12.34 -7.92 -1.97
CA ASN A 118 -13.07 -6.95 -1.16
C ASN A 118 -12.13 -6.35 -0.09
N PRO A 119 -11.93 -5.02 -0.07
CA PRO A 119 -11.25 -4.35 1.04
C PRO A 119 -12.08 -4.42 2.33
N SER A 120 -11.44 -4.16 3.46
CA SER A 120 -12.10 -4.01 4.76
C SER A 120 -12.94 -2.74 4.77
N PHE A 121 -14.00 -2.71 5.59
CA PHE A 121 -14.87 -1.55 5.69
C PHE A 121 -14.10 -0.26 6.07
N PRO A 122 -13.17 -0.26 7.06
CA PRO A 122 -12.38 0.93 7.37
C PRO A 122 -11.57 1.47 6.19
N ALA A 123 -11.01 0.59 5.35
CA ALA A 123 -10.25 1.00 4.18
C ALA A 123 -11.16 1.63 3.10
N VAL A 124 -12.34 1.05 2.89
CA VAL A 124 -13.35 1.62 1.97
C VAL A 124 -13.86 2.96 2.46
N GLU A 125 -14.13 3.09 3.77
CA GLU A 125 -14.59 4.33 4.38
C GLU A 125 -13.55 5.44 4.26
N ALA A 126 -12.29 5.18 4.63
CA ALA A 126 -11.22 6.18 4.52
C ALA A 126 -11.04 6.65 3.08
N TYR A 127 -11.04 5.71 2.12
CA TYR A 127 -10.93 6.04 0.71
C TYR A 127 -12.13 6.83 0.19
N TYR A 128 -13.35 6.45 0.58
CA TYR A 128 -14.57 7.17 0.25
C TYR A 128 -14.55 8.61 0.77
N GLN A 129 -14.24 8.81 2.04
CA GLN A 129 -14.16 10.16 2.63
C GLN A 129 -13.08 10.99 1.95
N GLY A 130 -11.91 10.41 1.69
CA GLY A 130 -10.84 11.12 1.01
C GLY A 130 -11.16 11.51 -0.43
N LEU A 131 -11.98 10.72 -1.15
CA LEU A 131 -12.52 11.14 -2.44
C LEU A 131 -13.55 12.27 -2.31
N LYS A 132 -14.39 12.26 -1.26
CA LYS A 132 -15.39 13.31 -1.01
C LYS A 132 -14.82 14.64 -0.53
N ASP A 133 -13.73 14.59 0.22
CA ASP A 133 -13.02 15.79 0.69
C ASP A 133 -12.48 16.61 -0.48
N ARG A 134 -12.54 16.07 -1.70
CA ARG A 134 -12.15 16.74 -2.93
C ARG A 134 -13.33 17.36 -3.63
N GLU A 135 -13.04 18.46 -4.31
CA GLU A 135 -13.92 19.10 -5.29
C GLU A 135 -14.00 18.30 -6.61
N ILE A 136 -14.10 16.97 -6.53
CA ILE A 136 -14.39 16.13 -7.70
C ILE A 136 -15.89 16.19 -8.03
N PRO A 137 -16.29 16.15 -9.31
CA PRO A 137 -17.70 16.13 -9.69
C PRO A 137 -18.46 14.96 -9.04
N GLU A 138 -19.72 15.20 -8.64
CA GLU A 138 -20.56 14.17 -8.01
C GLU A 138 -20.83 12.96 -8.93
N ASP A 139 -20.77 13.18 -10.24
CA ASP A 139 -20.94 12.16 -11.27
C ASP A 139 -19.64 11.43 -11.64
N ASP A 140 -18.53 11.70 -10.92
CA ASP A 140 -17.28 10.99 -11.11
C ASP A 140 -17.50 9.46 -10.98
N PRO A 141 -17.13 8.67 -12.01
CA PRO A 141 -17.40 7.23 -12.02
C PRO A 141 -16.78 6.48 -10.85
N ARG A 142 -15.61 6.93 -10.36
CA ARG A 142 -14.90 6.31 -9.24
C ARG A 142 -15.60 6.66 -7.93
N LEU A 143 -15.98 7.92 -7.71
CA LEU A 143 -16.76 8.32 -6.54
C LEU A 143 -18.08 7.54 -6.45
N LEU A 144 -18.82 7.43 -7.55
CA LEU A 144 -20.07 6.66 -7.61
C LEU A 144 -19.85 5.17 -7.29
N MET A 145 -18.79 4.57 -7.82
CA MET A 145 -18.44 3.17 -7.58
C MET A 145 -18.06 2.92 -6.11
N VAL A 146 -17.21 3.78 -5.55
CA VAL A 146 -16.75 3.67 -4.16
C VAL A 146 -17.91 3.92 -3.21
N SER A 147 -18.75 4.93 -3.47
CA SER A 147 -19.99 5.21 -2.73
C SER A 147 -20.92 3.99 -2.67
N LYS A 148 -21.19 3.33 -3.80
CA LYS A 148 -21.97 2.08 -3.85
C LYS A 148 -21.36 0.95 -3.02
N THR A 149 -20.03 0.88 -2.95
CA THR A 149 -19.32 -0.14 -2.17
C THR A 149 -19.42 0.16 -0.68
N TYR A 150 -19.19 1.42 -0.30
CA TYR A 150 -19.37 1.93 1.06
C TYR A 150 -20.79 1.68 1.58
N ASP A 151 -21.81 2.12 0.83
CA ASP A 151 -23.22 1.98 1.23
C ASP A 151 -23.62 0.52 1.43
N ARG A 152 -23.14 -0.37 0.55
CA ARG A 152 -23.37 -1.80 0.67
C ARG A 152 -22.78 -2.31 1.99
N MET A 153 -21.52 -2.01 2.25
CA MET A 153 -20.83 -2.51 3.44
C MET A 153 -21.39 -1.91 4.73
N ASN A 154 -21.74 -0.63 4.75
CA ASN A 154 -22.35 0.04 5.90
C ASN A 154 -23.70 -0.61 6.29
N ARG A 155 -24.53 -0.97 5.31
CA ARG A 155 -25.81 -1.67 5.55
C ARG A 155 -25.64 -3.07 6.15
N PHE A 156 -24.52 -3.75 5.87
CA PHE A 156 -24.26 -5.11 6.38
C PHE A 156 -23.38 -5.14 7.63
N GLY A 157 -22.52 -4.14 7.84
CA GLY A 157 -21.61 -4.01 8.98
C GLY A 157 -22.28 -3.55 10.27
N ASN A 158 -23.48 -2.96 10.19
CA ASN A 158 -24.24 -2.47 11.35
C ASN A 158 -25.21 -3.51 11.94
N ARG A 159 -25.00 -4.80 11.68
CA ARG A 159 -25.75 -5.87 12.36
C ARG A 159 -25.03 -6.19 13.67
N PRO A 160 -25.61 -5.88 14.85
CA PRO A 160 -25.09 -6.42 16.09
C PRO A 160 -25.17 -7.95 16.04
N THR A 161 -24.05 -8.62 16.24
CA THR A 161 -24.00 -10.04 16.61
C THR A 161 -24.42 -10.21 18.06
#